data_AF-A0A5R2N8V2-F1
#
_entry.id   AF-A0A5R2N8V2-F1
#
_cell.length_a   1.000
_cell.length_b   1.000
_cell.length_c   1.000
_cell.angle_alpha   90.00
_cell.angle_beta   90.00
_cell.angle_gamma   90.00
#
_symmetry.space_group_name_H-M   'P 1'
#
loop_
_entity.id
_entity.type
_entity.pdbx_description
1 polymer ?
#
loop_
_entity_poly.entity_id
_entity_poly.type
_entity_poly.pdbx_seq_one_letter_code
_entity_poly.pdbx_strand_id
1 'polypeptide(L)'
;MLYRRLASLVLAACSTAALPALAAAEGSDYVYCSNGIVCFRDPCPSGNALDLATGKVIKGVALNTTELALQDRAAPDTSDKLQAGKLVVRGSIQHRGEPNDAPMLVVTRIER
;
A
#
# COMPACT_ATOMS: atom_id res chain seq x y z
N MET A 1 -8.96 -48.76 32.70
CA MET A 1 -7.87 -47.80 32.36
C MET A 1 -7.96 -47.32 30.90
N LEU A 2 -9.15 -46.98 30.39
CA LEU A 2 -9.33 -46.43 29.02
C LEU A 2 -10.04 -45.06 29.01
N TYR A 3 -10.46 -44.56 30.18
CA TYR A 3 -11.20 -43.30 30.27
C TYR A 3 -10.31 -42.09 30.61
N ARG A 4 -9.11 -42.34 31.16
CA ARG A 4 -8.18 -41.30 31.62
C ARG A 4 -7.23 -40.79 30.52
N ARG A 5 -7.16 -41.49 29.37
CA ARG A 5 -6.38 -41.08 28.19
C ARG A 5 -7.18 -40.29 27.16
N LEU A 6 -8.53 -40.34 27.23
CA LEU A 6 -9.41 -39.56 26.35
C LEU A 6 -9.67 -38.15 26.87
N ALA A 7 -9.57 -37.92 28.19
CA ALA A 7 -9.73 -36.59 28.79
C ALA A 7 -8.56 -35.63 28.50
N SER A 8 -7.38 -36.16 28.17
CA SER A 8 -6.16 -35.36 27.93
C SER A 8 -6.06 -34.79 26.50
N LEU A 9 -6.89 -35.29 25.57
CA LEU A 9 -6.84 -34.89 24.15
C LEU A 9 -7.87 -33.83 23.78
N VAL A 10 -8.85 -33.55 24.64
CA VAL A 10 -9.89 -32.52 24.37
C VAL A 10 -9.47 -31.14 24.89
N LEU A 11 -8.59 -31.06 25.90
CA LEU A 11 -8.17 -29.77 26.45
C LEU A 11 -7.03 -29.08 25.67
N ALA A 12 -6.40 -29.77 24.72
CA ALA A 12 -5.32 -29.22 23.88
C ALA A 12 -5.79 -28.71 22.50
N ALA A 13 -7.09 -28.77 22.21
CA ALA A 13 -7.65 -28.47 20.88
C ALA A 13 -8.34 -27.10 20.77
N CYS A 14 -8.36 -26.28 21.84
CA CYS A 14 -9.12 -25.02 21.85
C CYS A 14 -8.28 -23.73 22.00
N SER A 15 -6.96 -23.78 21.84
CA SER A 15 -6.10 -22.61 22.12
C SER A 15 -5.28 -22.07 20.95
N THR A 16 -5.50 -22.55 19.71
CA THR A 16 -4.84 -22.00 18.50
C THR A 16 -5.78 -21.14 17.65
N ALA A 17 -6.83 -20.58 18.24
CA ALA A 17 -7.73 -19.63 17.61
C ALA A 17 -7.74 -18.28 18.36
N ALA A 18 -6.57 -17.79 18.73
CA ALA A 18 -6.37 -16.36 18.95
C ALA A 18 -5.50 -15.87 17.79
N LEU A 19 -6.18 -15.61 16.67
CA LEU A 19 -5.64 -14.75 15.62
C LEU A 19 -5.10 -13.46 16.27
N PRO A 20 -3.97 -12.91 15.83
CA PRO A 20 -3.57 -11.56 16.21
C PRO A 20 -4.57 -10.58 15.58
N ALA A 21 -5.71 -10.39 16.24
CA ALA A 21 -6.74 -9.41 15.87
C ALA A 21 -6.64 -8.18 16.78
N LEU A 22 -5.42 -7.76 17.09
CA LEU A 22 -5.14 -6.53 17.82
C LEU A 22 -4.30 -5.61 16.93
N ALA A 23 -5.01 -4.57 16.47
CA ALA A 23 -4.55 -3.40 15.76
C ALA A 23 -4.19 -3.59 14.27
N ALA A 24 -5.24 -3.70 13.45
CA ALA A 24 -5.29 -2.96 12.18
C ALA A 24 -5.23 -1.45 12.47
N ALA A 25 -4.07 -0.99 12.94
CA ALA A 25 -3.63 0.40 12.94
C ALA A 25 -2.50 0.59 11.91
N GLU A 26 -2.18 -0.45 11.15
CA GLU A 26 -1.23 -0.42 10.05
C GLU A 26 -2.03 -0.09 8.80
N GLY A 27 -1.98 1.17 8.37
CA GLY A 27 -2.34 1.49 6.98
C GLY A 27 -1.49 0.59 6.09
N SER A 28 -2.13 -0.19 5.22
CA SER A 28 -1.38 -0.94 4.21
C SER A 28 -0.51 0.05 3.44
N ASP A 29 0.77 -0.26 3.34
CA ASP A 29 1.69 0.53 2.56
C ASP A 29 1.49 0.23 1.08
N TYR A 30 1.69 1.25 0.25
CA TYR A 30 1.48 1.19 -1.18
C TYR A 30 2.67 1.74 -1.93
N VAL A 31 3.01 1.14 -3.07
CA VAL A 31 4.03 1.65 -4.01
C VAL A 31 3.39 2.09 -5.30
N TYR A 32 3.72 3.30 -5.79
CA TYR A 32 3.23 3.74 -7.11
C TYR A 32 3.98 3.04 -8.24
N CYS A 33 3.24 2.48 -9.18
CA CYS A 33 3.79 1.81 -10.35
C CYS A 33 3.30 2.50 -11.61
N SER A 34 4.21 3.19 -12.31
CA SER A 34 3.97 3.63 -13.68
C SER A 34 4.19 2.46 -14.65
N ASN A 35 3.44 2.44 -15.75
CA ASN A 35 3.50 1.41 -16.78
C ASN A 35 4.76 1.48 -17.68
N GLY A 36 5.79 2.26 -17.32
CA GLY A 36 7.10 2.28 -18.00
C GLY A 36 7.11 2.88 -19.41
N ILE A 37 5.97 3.39 -19.90
CA ILE A 37 5.87 4.03 -21.22
C ILE A 37 6.14 5.52 -21.03
N VAL A 38 7.21 6.03 -21.67
CA VAL A 38 7.44 7.48 -21.82
C VAL A 38 6.22 8.04 -22.54
N CYS A 39 5.45 8.86 -21.85
CA CYS A 39 4.15 9.33 -22.31
C CYS A 39 4.22 9.96 -23.69
N PHE A 40 3.54 9.37 -24.68
CA PHE A 40 3.47 9.92 -26.04
C PHE A 40 2.30 10.92 -26.20
N ARG A 41 1.28 10.85 -25.32
CA ARG A 41 0.10 11.72 -25.35
C ARG A 41 -0.56 11.79 -23.97
N ASP A 42 -0.79 13.00 -23.48
CA ASP A 42 -1.41 13.32 -22.19
C ASP A 42 -2.87 12.80 -22.13
N PRO A 43 -3.35 12.26 -20.97
CA PRO A 43 -2.62 12.10 -19.70
C PRO A 43 -1.85 10.79 -19.53
N CYS A 44 -0.56 10.87 -19.17
CA CYS A 44 0.16 9.78 -18.50
C CYS A 44 0.79 10.30 -17.21
N PRO A 45 0.68 9.57 -16.09
CA PRO A 45 1.01 8.14 -16.01
C PRO A 45 -0.19 7.25 -15.69
N SER A 46 -0.04 5.93 -15.91
CA SER A 46 -0.96 4.95 -15.34
C SER A 46 -0.91 5.04 -13.81
N GLY A 47 -2.02 5.45 -13.21
CA GLY A 47 -2.18 5.62 -11.76
C GLY A 47 -2.41 4.29 -11.04
N ASN A 48 -1.44 3.39 -11.02
CA ASN A 48 -1.58 2.15 -10.28
C ASN A 48 -0.73 2.19 -9.00
N ALA A 49 -1.23 1.54 -7.94
CA ALA A 49 -0.48 1.32 -6.72
C ALA A 49 -0.46 -0.17 -6.35
N LEU A 50 0.69 -0.68 -5.95
CA LEU A 50 0.86 -2.02 -5.39
C LEU A 50 0.65 -1.96 -3.88
N ASP A 51 -0.36 -2.66 -3.38
CA ASP A 51 -0.55 -2.93 -1.96
C ASP A 51 0.55 -3.89 -1.47
N LEU A 52 1.40 -3.43 -0.55
CA LEU A 52 2.52 -4.22 -0.04
C LEU A 52 2.08 -5.32 0.94
N ALA A 53 0.92 -5.18 1.57
CA ALA A 53 0.40 -6.20 2.49
C ALA A 53 -0.26 -7.35 1.74
N THR A 54 -0.99 -7.04 0.65
CA THR A 54 -1.79 -8.04 -0.08
C THR A 54 -1.21 -8.44 -1.45
N GLY A 55 -0.22 -7.70 -1.96
CA GLY A 55 0.34 -7.89 -3.30
C GLY A 55 -0.60 -7.49 -4.44
N LYS A 56 -1.73 -6.84 -4.14
CA LYS A 56 -2.75 -6.47 -5.15
C LYS A 56 -2.42 -5.12 -5.78
N VAL A 57 -2.71 -4.99 -7.07
CA VAL A 57 -2.64 -3.72 -7.79
C VAL A 57 -3.98 -3.00 -7.72
N ILE A 58 -3.97 -1.77 -7.21
CA ILE A 58 -5.10 -0.84 -7.20
C ILE A 58 -4.92 0.12 -8.37
N LYS A 59 -5.98 0.31 -9.16
CA LYS A 59 -5.97 1.15 -10.36
C LYS A 59 -6.60 2.52 -10.09
N GLY A 60 -6.25 3.52 -10.89
CA GLY A 60 -6.84 4.85 -10.83
C GLY A 60 -6.43 5.68 -9.62
N VAL A 61 -5.27 5.39 -9.03
CA VAL A 61 -4.70 6.07 -7.87
C VAL A 61 -4.01 7.37 -8.30
N ALA A 62 -4.44 8.48 -7.70
CA ALA A 62 -3.78 9.78 -7.83
C ALA A 62 -2.59 9.88 -6.88
N LEU A 63 -1.54 10.61 -7.26
CA LEU A 63 -0.38 10.86 -6.40
C LEU A 63 -0.55 12.15 -5.60
N ASN A 64 -0.23 12.09 -4.31
CA ASN A 64 -0.07 13.27 -3.46
C ASN A 64 1.32 13.23 -2.81
N THR A 65 2.15 14.20 -3.17
CA THR A 65 3.53 14.34 -2.66
C THR A 65 3.66 15.40 -1.57
N THR A 66 2.54 15.93 -1.06
CA THR A 66 2.55 16.98 -0.04
C THR A 66 3.20 16.52 1.26
N GLU A 67 3.09 15.24 1.62
CA GLU A 67 3.71 14.65 2.82
C GLU A 67 5.15 14.16 2.61
N LEU A 68 5.68 14.25 1.39
CA LEU A 68 7.06 13.89 1.13
C LEU A 68 8.00 14.91 1.79
N ALA A 69 9.12 14.43 2.34
CA ALA A 69 10.13 15.28 2.97
C ALA A 69 10.55 16.43 2.04
N LEU A 70 10.71 17.63 2.59
CA LEU A 70 10.97 18.84 1.79
C LEU A 70 12.20 18.68 0.89
N GLN A 71 13.25 18.02 1.38
CA GLN A 71 14.46 17.72 0.61
C GLN A 71 14.19 16.90 -0.67
N ASP A 72 13.27 15.93 -0.60
CA ASP A 72 12.94 15.06 -1.73
C ASP A 72 11.90 15.74 -2.63
N ARG A 73 10.90 16.42 -2.04
CA ARG A 73 9.88 17.15 -2.80
C ARG A 73 10.44 18.35 -3.58
N ALA A 74 11.44 19.04 -3.02
CA ALA A 74 12.08 20.21 -3.64
C ALA A 74 13.29 19.84 -4.51
N ALA A 75 13.68 18.57 -4.58
CA ALA A 75 14.78 18.17 -5.44
C ALA A 75 14.46 18.47 -6.91
N PRO A 76 15.42 18.97 -7.70
CA PRO A 76 15.22 19.24 -9.12
C PRO A 76 14.66 18.03 -9.86
N ASP A 77 13.74 18.29 -10.77
CA ASP A 77 13.13 17.29 -11.67
C ASP A 77 12.33 16.19 -10.95
N THR A 78 12.01 16.33 -9.65
CA THR A 78 11.24 15.29 -8.93
C THR A 78 9.89 15.03 -9.57
N SER A 79 9.18 16.09 -9.95
CA SER A 79 7.90 15.99 -10.69
C SER A 79 8.09 15.24 -12.01
N ASP A 80 9.09 15.63 -12.79
CA ASP A 80 9.36 15.06 -14.12
C ASP A 80 9.78 13.58 -14.00
N LYS A 81 10.57 13.24 -12.98
CA LYS A 81 10.98 11.86 -12.72
C LYS A 81 9.82 11.00 -12.22
N LEU A 82 8.90 11.54 -11.42
CA LEU A 82 7.67 10.85 -11.03
C LEU A 82 6.78 10.59 -12.25
N GLN A 83 6.56 11.62 -13.08
CA GLN A 83 5.76 11.51 -14.31
C GLN A 83 6.38 10.52 -15.31
N ALA A 84 7.71 10.53 -15.45
CA ALA A 84 8.44 9.60 -16.29
C ALA A 84 8.56 8.18 -15.72
N GLY A 85 8.02 7.91 -14.52
CA GLY A 85 8.14 6.60 -13.86
C GLY A 85 9.57 6.22 -13.49
N LYS A 86 10.46 7.22 -13.33
CA LYS A 86 11.87 7.03 -12.95
C LYS A 86 12.07 6.96 -11.44
N LEU A 87 11.04 7.29 -10.66
CA LEU A 87 11.03 7.18 -9.21
C LEU A 87 9.98 6.18 -8.76
N VAL A 88 10.38 5.32 -7.84
CA VAL A 88 9.47 4.46 -7.07
C VAL A 88 9.14 5.22 -5.80
N VAL A 89 7.86 5.31 -5.46
CA VAL A 89 7.41 6.02 -4.24
C VAL A 89 6.52 5.14 -3.40
N ARG A 90 6.60 5.31 -2.09
CA ARG A 90 5.82 4.59 -1.10
C ARG A 90 4.99 5.54 -0.25
N GLY A 91 3.82 5.07 0.17
CA GLY A 91 2.93 5.81 1.04
C GLY A 91 1.68 5.03 1.43
N SER A 92 0.64 5.74 1.84
CA SER A 92 -0.66 5.17 2.21
C SER A 92 -1.76 5.63 1.26
N ILE A 93 -2.72 4.76 0.92
CA ILE A 93 -3.92 5.18 0.20
C ILE A 93 -4.91 5.85 1.14
N GLN A 94 -5.40 7.02 0.74
CA GLN A 94 -6.52 7.71 1.35
C GLN A 94 -7.66 7.86 0.34
N HIS A 95 -8.88 7.63 0.79
CA HIS A 95 -10.10 7.87 0.01
C HIS A 95 -10.65 9.24 0.40
N ARG A 96 -10.84 10.13 -0.57
CA ARG A 96 -11.58 11.38 -0.33
C ARG A 96 -13.07 11.02 -0.21
N GLY A 97 -13.79 11.70 0.68
CA GLY A 97 -15.04 11.19 1.29
C GLY A 97 -16.20 10.81 0.37
N GLU A 98 -16.13 11.03 -0.95
CA GLU A 98 -17.13 10.60 -1.91
C GLU A 98 -16.80 9.20 -2.51
N PRO A 99 -17.77 8.29 -2.64
CA PRO A 99 -17.54 6.93 -3.17
C PRO A 99 -16.93 6.86 -4.58
N ASN A 100 -17.06 7.93 -5.36
CA ASN A 100 -16.59 8.00 -6.75
C ASN A 100 -15.24 8.72 -6.90
N ASP A 101 -14.69 9.26 -5.81
CA ASP A 101 -13.40 9.93 -5.87
C ASP A 101 -12.29 8.90 -6.12
N ALA A 102 -11.37 9.25 -7.02
CA ALA A 102 -10.18 8.46 -7.23
C ALA A 102 -9.39 8.33 -5.91
N PRO A 103 -9.00 7.12 -5.50
CA PRO A 103 -8.14 6.93 -4.33
C PRO A 103 -6.83 7.69 -4.54
N MET A 104 -6.24 8.17 -3.45
CA MET A 104 -5.02 8.98 -3.50
C MET A 104 -3.92 8.31 -2.70
N LEU A 105 -2.77 8.06 -3.33
CA LEU A 105 -1.57 7.63 -2.65
C LEU A 105 -0.87 8.86 -2.06
N VAL A 106 -0.91 8.96 -0.74
CA VAL A 106 -0.17 9.97 0.02
C VAL A 106 1.26 9.47 0.23
N VAL A 107 2.17 10.04 -0.55
CA VAL A 107 3.58 9.67 -0.62
C VAL A 107 4.32 10.25 0.57
N THR A 108 4.99 9.37 1.31
CA THR A 108 5.83 9.73 2.46
C THR A 108 7.30 9.45 2.19
N ARG A 109 7.62 8.62 1.19
CA ARG A 109 8.99 8.19 0.89
C ARG A 109 9.21 7.96 -0.61
N ILE A 110 10.42 8.26 -1.09
CA ILE A 110 10.97 7.76 -2.35
C ILE A 110 11.78 6.49 -2.05
N GLU A 111 11.46 5.39 -2.71
CA GLU A 111 12.23 4.15 -2.66
C GLU A 111 13.45 4.29 -3.60
N ARG A 112 14.65 4.00 -3.09
CA ARG A 112 15.93 4.14 -3.81
C ARG A 112 16.63 2.79 -3.91
#